data_AF-A0A967L8X5-F1
#
_entry.id   AF-A0A967L8X5-F1
#
_cell.length_a   1.000
_cell.length_b   1.000
_cell.length_c   1.000
_cell.angle_alpha   90.00
_cell.angle_beta   90.00
_cell.angle_gamma   90.00
#
_symmetry.space_group_name_H-M   'P 1'
#
loop_
_entity.id
_entity.type
_entity.pdbx_description
1 polymer ?
#
loop_
_entity_poly.entity_id
_entity_poly.type
_entity_poly.pdbx_seq_one_letter_code
_entity_poly.pdbx_strand_id
1 'polypeptide(L)'
;MKYREGRLSYDCRLHCQAGDGSGLAIDLLLPGNALELTVDGEDLAGSKLGPRRDGARRMQVQWETRDVLDRVLHLSYSVPQSPLATSWALAAPRVPPDNTSRCLFAIMAVDGLELNGDNLKDSVQSRRLPEWLRQQVGAVDFLTAETGPDYQLRTTWLPRLETAQATVTRAHYDSRLVEDGALLVEAEYTINHQAPLTWRLELPEMEEILRCEVNGHSAQPVKRGDQTIEFSLHNPDQPTSRVTLCYAARLEALDRVEGRCDLELPRTGLFIHELTWSLLLPDEYVTTAVEG
;
A
#
# COMPACT_ATOMS: atom_id res chain seq x y z
N MET A 1 19.42 -9.24 0.83
CA MET A 1 18.13 -9.95 0.66
C MET A 1 17.01 -8.93 0.55
N LYS A 2 16.08 -9.14 -0.38
CA LYS A 2 14.90 -8.31 -0.63
C LYS A 2 13.64 -9.15 -0.55
N TYR A 3 12.61 -8.66 0.11
CA TYR A 3 11.26 -9.23 -0.04
C TYR A 3 10.46 -8.46 -1.09
N ARG A 4 9.83 -9.18 -2.02
CA ARG A 4 8.90 -8.61 -3.00
C ARG A 4 7.92 -9.68 -3.45
N GLU A 5 6.62 -9.35 -3.46
CA GLU A 5 5.56 -10.17 -4.09
C GLU A 5 5.59 -11.66 -3.68
N GLY A 6 5.76 -11.94 -2.39
CA GLY A 6 5.78 -13.31 -1.90
C GLY A 6 7.07 -14.08 -2.18
N ARG A 7 8.19 -13.38 -2.41
CA ARG A 7 9.52 -13.97 -2.64
C ARG A 7 10.60 -13.25 -1.86
N LEU A 8 11.59 -14.01 -1.40
CA LEU A 8 12.85 -13.50 -0.88
C LEU A 8 13.92 -13.65 -1.97
N SER A 9 14.42 -12.53 -2.47
CA SER A 9 15.53 -12.46 -3.42
C SER A 9 16.85 -12.32 -2.67
N TYR A 10 17.82 -13.15 -3.03
CA TYR A 10 19.15 -13.19 -2.45
C TYR A 10 20.17 -12.79 -3.51
N ASP A 11 21.08 -11.91 -3.13
CA ASP A 11 22.31 -11.59 -3.85
C ASP A 11 23.45 -11.88 -2.88
N CYS A 12 24.28 -12.85 -3.24
CA CYS A 12 25.32 -13.40 -2.39
C CYS A 12 26.68 -13.20 -3.05
N ARG A 13 27.65 -12.73 -2.27
CA ARG A 13 29.07 -12.78 -2.60
C ARG A 13 29.75 -13.79 -1.69
N LEU A 14 30.17 -14.90 -2.27
CA LEU A 14 30.81 -16.01 -1.57
C LEU A 14 32.32 -15.88 -1.73
N HIS A 15 33.02 -15.87 -0.61
CA HIS A 15 34.48 -15.98 -0.56
C HIS A 15 34.81 -17.43 -0.24
N CYS A 16 35.37 -18.14 -1.21
CA CYS A 16 35.70 -19.55 -1.11
C CYS A 16 37.21 -19.69 -0.98
N GLN A 17 37.66 -20.33 0.09
CA GLN A 17 39.08 -20.62 0.32
C GLN A 17 39.26 -22.13 0.48
N ALA A 18 40.08 -22.74 -0.38
CA ALA A 18 40.44 -24.14 -0.29
C ALA A 18 41.75 -24.30 0.48
N GLY A 19 41.78 -25.22 1.45
CA GLY A 19 43.00 -25.57 2.18
C GLY A 19 43.90 -26.59 1.46
N ASP A 20 43.34 -27.29 0.47
CA ASP A 20 44.01 -28.35 -0.31
C ASP A 20 43.25 -28.59 -1.63
N GLY A 21 43.83 -29.37 -2.55
CA GLY A 21 43.24 -29.77 -3.83
C GLY A 21 43.61 -28.85 -5.00
N SER A 22 42.98 -29.10 -6.17
CA SER A 22 43.33 -28.41 -7.43
C SER A 22 42.64 -27.06 -7.64
N GLY A 23 41.72 -26.66 -6.76
CA GLY A 23 40.94 -25.42 -6.90
C GLY A 23 39.98 -25.37 -8.10
N LEU A 24 39.76 -26.49 -8.81
CA LEU A 24 39.01 -26.52 -10.06
C LEU A 24 37.48 -26.57 -9.91
N ALA A 25 36.98 -27.01 -8.76
CA ALA A 25 35.55 -27.13 -8.55
C ALA A 25 35.18 -26.99 -7.08
N ILE A 26 33.97 -26.50 -6.84
CA ILE A 26 33.33 -26.49 -5.53
C ILE A 26 31.92 -27.02 -5.63
N ASP A 27 31.47 -27.67 -4.57
CA ASP A 27 30.08 -28.03 -4.37
C ASP A 27 29.43 -27.08 -3.37
N LEU A 28 28.31 -26.50 -3.76
CA LEU A 28 27.48 -25.65 -2.92
C LEU A 28 26.15 -26.34 -2.66
N LEU A 29 25.69 -26.30 -1.40
CA LEU A 29 24.32 -26.64 -1.05
C LEU A 29 23.51 -25.34 -1.00
N LEU A 30 22.47 -25.30 -1.82
CA LEU A 30 21.50 -24.21 -1.92
C LEU A 30 20.19 -24.60 -1.25
N PRO A 31 19.35 -23.62 -0.86
CA PRO A 31 17.98 -23.88 -0.42
C PRO A 31 17.22 -24.70 -1.46
N GLY A 32 16.48 -25.73 -1.04
CA GLY A 32 15.87 -26.70 -1.97
C GLY A 32 14.81 -26.12 -2.91
N ASN A 33 14.23 -24.99 -2.52
CA ASN A 33 13.24 -24.20 -3.24
C ASN A 33 13.83 -22.92 -3.87
N ALA A 34 15.15 -22.83 -4.01
CA ALA A 34 15.78 -21.76 -4.79
C ALA A 34 15.35 -21.84 -6.27
N LEU A 35 14.93 -20.70 -6.80
CA LEU A 35 14.50 -20.45 -8.18
C LEU A 35 15.37 -19.34 -8.79
N GLU A 36 15.30 -19.20 -10.11
CA GLU A 36 15.95 -18.09 -10.84
C GLU A 36 17.45 -17.94 -10.52
N LEU A 37 18.12 -19.08 -10.37
CA LEU A 37 19.52 -19.15 -9.96
C LEU A 37 20.45 -18.61 -11.05
N THR A 38 21.29 -17.64 -10.70
CA THR A 38 22.36 -17.14 -11.56
C THR A 38 23.69 -17.24 -10.82
N VAL A 39 24.73 -17.68 -11.52
CA VAL A 39 26.08 -17.84 -11.00
C VAL A 39 27.02 -17.02 -11.88
N ASP A 40 27.86 -16.20 -11.27
CA ASP A 40 28.87 -15.41 -11.95
C ASP A 40 30.17 -15.38 -11.13
N GLY A 41 31.30 -15.20 -11.80
CA GLY A 41 32.60 -15.19 -11.17
C GLY A 41 33.74 -15.19 -12.19
N GLU A 42 34.91 -14.74 -11.75
CA GLU A 42 36.12 -14.78 -12.57
C GLU A 42 36.51 -16.23 -12.87
N ASP A 43 36.97 -16.49 -14.10
CA ASP A 43 37.53 -17.78 -14.52
C ASP A 43 36.52 -18.94 -14.44
N LEU A 44 35.21 -18.63 -14.45
CA LEU A 44 34.13 -19.60 -14.37
C LEU A 44 34.00 -20.39 -15.67
N ALA A 45 34.32 -21.68 -15.63
CA ALA A 45 34.16 -22.61 -16.75
C ALA A 45 32.73 -23.12 -16.91
N GLY A 46 32.00 -23.23 -15.81
CA GLY A 46 30.61 -23.66 -15.85
C GLY A 46 30.00 -23.90 -14.47
N SER A 47 28.67 -24.02 -14.44
CA SER A 47 27.93 -24.43 -13.26
C SER A 47 26.85 -25.45 -13.62
N LYS A 48 26.62 -26.41 -12.72
CA LYS A 48 25.62 -27.46 -12.89
C LYS A 48 24.79 -27.62 -11.61
N LEU A 49 23.49 -27.39 -11.74
CA LEU A 49 22.54 -27.62 -10.66
C LEU A 49 22.05 -29.07 -10.67
N GLY A 50 22.29 -29.77 -9.57
CA GLY A 50 21.80 -31.13 -9.34
C GLY A 50 20.34 -31.17 -8.89
N PRO A 51 19.73 -32.37 -8.86
CA PRO A 51 18.37 -32.55 -8.36
C PRO A 51 18.28 -32.22 -6.88
N ARG A 52 17.08 -31.85 -6.42
CA ARG A 52 16.79 -31.65 -5.01
C ARG A 52 16.95 -32.98 -4.25
N ARG A 53 17.75 -32.98 -3.18
CA ARG A 53 17.89 -34.11 -2.24
C ARG A 53 17.97 -33.55 -0.82
N ASP A 54 17.29 -34.19 0.12
CA ASP A 54 17.32 -33.85 1.55
C ASP A 54 17.03 -32.37 1.85
N GLY A 55 16.07 -31.79 1.12
CA GLY A 55 15.66 -30.40 1.33
C GLY A 55 16.61 -29.33 0.75
N ALA A 56 17.73 -29.72 0.14
CA ALA A 56 18.70 -28.83 -0.51
C ALA A 56 18.88 -29.16 -2.00
N ARG A 57 19.51 -28.25 -2.75
CA ARG A 57 20.01 -28.52 -4.11
C ARG A 57 21.53 -28.41 -4.11
N ARG A 58 22.22 -29.41 -4.65
CA ARG A 58 23.67 -29.35 -4.83
C ARG A 58 23.97 -28.65 -6.15
N MET A 59 24.82 -27.64 -6.12
CA MET A 59 25.34 -26.98 -7.30
C MET A 59 26.84 -27.21 -7.37
N GLN A 60 27.31 -27.73 -8.49
CA GLN A 60 28.73 -27.83 -8.78
C GLN A 60 29.14 -26.62 -9.61
N VAL A 61 30.17 -25.91 -9.18
CA VAL A 61 30.78 -24.78 -9.88
C VAL A 61 32.19 -25.19 -10.29
N GLN A 62 32.60 -24.87 -11.51
CA GLN A 62 33.89 -25.26 -12.10
C GLN A 62 34.62 -24.05 -12.65
N TRP A 63 35.95 -24.03 -12.51
CA TRP A 63 36.84 -22.99 -13.01
C TRP A 63 37.81 -23.53 -14.06
N GLU A 64 38.34 -22.66 -14.92
CA GLU A 64 39.30 -23.05 -15.96
C GLU A 64 40.71 -23.23 -15.38
N THR A 65 41.11 -22.35 -14.46
CA THR A 65 42.48 -22.31 -13.93
C THR A 65 42.65 -23.19 -12.70
N ARG A 66 43.73 -24.00 -12.69
CA ARG A 66 44.14 -24.84 -11.55
C ARG A 66 44.91 -24.02 -10.51
N ASP A 67 45.00 -24.57 -9.30
CA ASP A 67 45.89 -24.11 -8.22
C ASP A 67 45.60 -22.69 -7.68
N VAL A 68 44.45 -22.11 -8.06
CA VAL A 68 43.90 -20.90 -7.45
C VAL A 68 42.91 -21.32 -6.37
N LEU A 69 43.33 -21.21 -5.12
CA LEU A 69 42.59 -21.72 -3.95
C LEU A 69 41.65 -20.69 -3.33
N ASP A 70 41.85 -19.40 -3.61
CA ASP A 70 40.98 -18.31 -3.18
C ASP A 70 40.14 -17.82 -4.35
N ARG A 71 38.82 -17.97 -4.24
CA ARG A 71 37.85 -17.63 -5.28
C ARG A 71 36.74 -16.75 -4.73
N VAL A 72 36.24 -15.85 -5.57
CA VAL A 72 35.04 -15.05 -5.28
C VAL A 72 33.95 -15.44 -6.27
N LEU A 73 32.79 -15.82 -5.76
CA LEU A 73 31.62 -16.18 -6.55
C LEU A 73 30.47 -15.24 -6.23
N HIS A 74 29.76 -14.80 -7.26
CA HIS A 74 28.48 -14.12 -7.15
C HIS A 74 27.36 -15.09 -7.46
N LEU A 75 26.38 -15.13 -6.57
CA LEU A 75 25.22 -16.00 -6.70
C LEU A 75 23.95 -15.19 -6.43
N SER A 76 22.98 -15.25 -7.34
CA SER A 76 21.64 -14.71 -7.08
C SER A 76 20.59 -15.81 -7.23
N TYR A 77 19.56 -15.77 -6.38
CA TYR A 77 18.43 -16.68 -6.42
C TYR A 77 17.23 -16.11 -5.69
N SER A 78 16.04 -16.65 -5.96
CA SER A 78 14.82 -16.32 -5.25
C SER A 78 14.23 -17.54 -4.54
N VAL A 79 13.61 -17.31 -3.37
CA VAL A 79 12.93 -18.34 -2.58
C VAL A 79 11.49 -17.90 -2.37
N PRO A 80 10.49 -18.75 -2.70
CA PRO A 80 9.09 -18.45 -2.38
C PRO A 80 8.90 -18.27 -0.87
N GLN A 81 8.21 -17.21 -0.48
CA GLN A 81 7.96 -16.85 0.91
C GLN A 81 6.51 -16.38 1.08
N SER A 82 5.76 -17.07 1.93
CA SER A 82 4.36 -16.70 2.19
C SER A 82 4.29 -15.30 2.81
N PRO A 83 3.40 -14.41 2.32
CA PRO A 83 3.16 -13.10 2.92
C PRO A 83 2.55 -13.22 4.33
N LEU A 84 1.87 -14.33 4.62
CA LEU A 84 1.24 -14.59 5.93
C LEU A 84 2.16 -15.33 6.89
N ALA A 85 3.40 -15.64 6.50
CA ALA A 85 4.33 -16.30 7.38
C ALA A 85 4.67 -15.41 8.58
N THR A 86 4.64 -15.99 9.78
CA THR A 86 5.09 -15.38 11.03
C THR A 86 6.57 -15.64 11.32
N SER A 87 7.22 -16.44 10.47
CA SER A 87 8.64 -16.72 10.51
C SER A 87 9.22 -16.83 9.11
N TRP A 88 10.37 -16.19 8.87
CA TRP A 88 11.16 -16.32 7.67
C TRP A 88 12.42 -17.11 7.97
N ALA A 89 12.61 -18.21 7.23
CA ALA A 89 13.81 -19.03 7.30
C ALA A 89 14.79 -18.57 6.21
N LEU A 90 15.75 -17.73 6.59
CA LEU A 90 16.82 -17.32 5.69
C LEU A 90 17.85 -18.43 5.59
N ALA A 91 18.31 -18.71 4.38
CA ALA A 91 19.29 -19.74 4.12
C ALA A 91 20.26 -19.27 3.04
N ALA A 92 21.54 -19.16 3.39
CA ALA A 92 22.65 -18.84 2.50
C ALA A 92 23.25 -20.12 1.88
N PRO A 93 23.96 -20.01 0.75
CA PRO A 93 24.73 -21.12 0.20
C PRO A 93 25.80 -21.61 1.19
N ARG A 94 26.00 -22.93 1.27
CA ARG A 94 27.01 -23.55 2.15
C ARG A 94 27.86 -24.58 1.41
N VAL A 95 29.09 -24.79 1.87
CA VAL A 95 30.02 -25.78 1.31
C VAL A 95 29.99 -27.04 2.20
N PRO A 96 29.63 -28.23 1.70
CA PRO A 96 29.68 -29.45 2.50
C PRO A 96 31.13 -29.96 2.68
N PRO A 97 31.44 -30.71 3.75
CA PRO A 97 30.57 -31.07 4.88
C PRO A 97 30.46 -29.97 5.96
N ASP A 98 31.27 -28.91 5.86
CA ASP A 98 31.43 -27.91 6.91
C ASP A 98 30.33 -26.84 6.92
N ASN A 99 29.52 -26.83 7.97
CA ASN A 99 28.48 -25.82 8.18
C ASN A 99 29.00 -24.56 8.91
N THR A 100 30.31 -24.31 8.91
CA THR A 100 30.99 -23.27 9.69
C THR A 100 31.08 -21.92 8.96
N SER A 101 30.38 -21.77 7.83
CA SER A 101 30.36 -20.53 7.06
C SER A 101 29.80 -19.38 7.90
N ARG A 102 30.59 -18.31 8.05
CA ARG A 102 30.14 -17.07 8.68
C ARG A 102 29.44 -16.22 7.63
N CYS A 103 28.18 -15.89 7.89
CA CYS A 103 27.35 -15.11 6.99
C CYS A 103 27.04 -13.74 7.60
N LEU A 104 27.08 -12.71 6.76
CA LEU A 104 26.51 -11.41 7.05
C LEU A 104 25.27 -11.26 6.18
N PHE A 105 24.09 -11.33 6.78
CA PHE A 105 22.85 -10.97 6.10
C PHE A 105 22.66 -9.46 6.16
N ALA A 106 22.40 -8.84 5.02
CA ALA A 106 21.81 -7.52 4.92
C ALA A 106 20.39 -7.68 4.36
N ILE A 107 19.40 -7.22 5.13
CA ILE A 107 17.97 -7.44 4.89
C ILE A 107 17.34 -6.06 4.68
N MET A 108 16.78 -5.80 3.50
CA MET A 108 16.09 -4.52 3.28
C MET A 108 14.79 -4.49 4.07
N ALA A 109 14.53 -3.36 4.74
CA ALA A 109 13.30 -3.15 5.48
C ALA A 109 12.09 -3.19 4.53
N VAL A 110 10.97 -3.67 5.04
CA VAL A 110 9.70 -3.76 4.31
C VAL A 110 8.70 -2.90 5.07
N ASP A 111 8.07 -1.97 4.36
CA ASP A 111 7.12 -1.02 4.96
C ASP A 111 5.95 -1.74 5.65
N GLY A 112 5.73 -1.41 6.93
CA GLY A 112 4.73 -2.05 7.77
C GLY A 112 5.05 -3.48 8.23
N LEU A 113 6.26 -3.99 7.98
CA LEU A 113 6.70 -5.29 8.47
C LEU A 113 7.80 -5.14 9.53
N GLU A 114 7.52 -5.65 10.72
CA GLU A 114 8.51 -5.77 11.79
C GLU A 114 9.26 -7.10 11.66
N LEU A 115 10.59 -7.05 11.77
CA LEU A 115 11.49 -8.21 11.74
C LEU A 115 12.25 -8.30 13.07
N ASN A 116 12.19 -9.47 13.69
CA ASN A 116 12.84 -9.75 14.96
C ASN A 116 13.69 -11.03 14.87
N GLY A 117 14.93 -11.01 15.35
CA GLY A 117 15.80 -12.17 15.34
C GLY A 117 17.06 -11.97 16.18
N ASP A 118 17.74 -13.08 16.47
CA ASP A 118 18.93 -13.07 17.32
C ASP A 118 20.09 -12.32 16.63
N ASN A 119 20.70 -11.36 17.32
CA ASN A 119 21.77 -10.50 16.79
C ASN A 119 21.38 -9.65 15.57
N LEU A 120 20.08 -9.44 15.34
CA LEU A 120 19.58 -8.49 14.36
C LEU A 120 19.89 -7.06 14.82
N LYS A 121 20.48 -6.26 13.94
CA LYS A 121 20.84 -4.86 14.21
C LYS A 121 20.24 -3.97 13.15
N ASP A 122 19.77 -2.80 13.56
CA ASP A 122 19.31 -1.77 12.62
C ASP A 122 20.48 -1.12 11.86
N SER A 123 20.16 -0.26 10.90
CA SER A 123 21.14 0.45 10.08
C SER A 123 22.09 1.33 10.90
N VAL A 124 21.65 1.85 12.05
CA VAL A 124 22.42 2.72 12.96
C VAL A 124 23.45 1.91 13.75
N GLN A 125 23.08 0.71 14.19
CA GLN A 125 23.91 -0.19 14.98
C GLN A 125 24.77 -1.13 14.12
N SER A 126 24.53 -1.15 12.81
CA SER A 126 25.26 -1.99 11.87
C SER A 126 26.72 -1.55 11.72
N ARG A 127 27.64 -2.52 11.69
CA ARG A 127 29.04 -2.27 11.37
C ARG A 127 29.17 -1.79 9.92
N ARG A 128 30.30 -1.15 9.59
CA ARG A 128 30.62 -0.67 8.24
C ARG A 128 30.48 -1.83 7.22
N LEU A 129 29.40 -1.78 6.44
CA LEU A 129 29.13 -2.77 5.39
C LEU A 129 30.24 -2.74 4.32
N PRO A 130 30.58 -3.90 3.72
CA PRO A 130 31.38 -3.96 2.51
C PRO A 130 30.83 -3.06 1.41
N GLU A 131 31.70 -2.51 0.57
CA GLU A 131 31.32 -1.54 -0.47
C GLU A 131 30.22 -2.07 -1.40
N TRP A 132 30.32 -3.32 -1.86
CA TRP A 132 29.33 -3.92 -2.74
C TRP A 132 27.93 -3.99 -2.10
N LEU A 133 27.85 -4.28 -0.80
CA LEU A 133 26.57 -4.27 -0.07
C LEU A 133 26.02 -2.85 0.09
N ARG A 134 26.89 -1.87 0.34
CA ARG A 134 26.46 -0.46 0.42
C ARG A 134 25.88 0.03 -0.90
N GLN A 135 26.49 -0.35 -2.02
CA GLN A 135 25.97 -0.02 -3.35
C GLN A 135 24.61 -0.69 -3.63
N GLN A 136 24.41 -1.93 -3.19
CA GLN A 136 23.14 -2.64 -3.37
C GLN A 136 22.01 -2.10 -2.47
N VAL A 137 22.30 -1.80 -1.21
CA VAL A 137 21.28 -1.29 -0.26
C VAL A 137 20.97 0.18 -0.52
N GLY A 138 21.95 0.95 -1.00
CA GLY A 138 21.78 2.38 -1.29
C GLY A 138 21.44 3.19 -0.04
N ALA A 139 20.44 4.06 -0.15
CA ALA A 139 19.93 4.89 0.95
C ALA A 139 18.69 4.31 1.64
N VAL A 140 18.35 3.05 1.38
CA VAL A 140 17.17 2.38 1.94
C VAL A 140 17.48 1.85 3.33
N ASP A 141 16.49 1.86 4.23
CA ASP A 141 16.61 1.22 5.54
C ASP A 141 16.87 -0.29 5.43
N PHE A 142 17.75 -0.78 6.29
CA PHE A 142 18.16 -2.17 6.30
C PHE A 142 18.48 -2.66 7.71
N LEU A 143 18.44 -3.97 7.88
CA LEU A 143 18.86 -4.68 9.07
C LEU A 143 20.05 -5.59 8.73
N THR A 144 20.93 -5.83 9.70
CA THR A 144 22.03 -6.78 9.56
C THR A 144 22.03 -7.86 10.62
N ALA A 145 22.50 -9.05 10.25
CA ALA A 145 22.74 -10.14 11.19
C ALA A 145 24.03 -10.89 10.80
N GLU A 146 24.98 -10.97 11.73
CA GLU A 146 26.16 -11.83 11.64
C GLU A 146 25.82 -13.19 12.27
N THR A 147 25.70 -14.24 11.47
CA THR A 147 25.24 -15.56 11.92
C THR A 147 25.79 -16.69 11.02
N GLY A 148 25.36 -17.92 11.23
CA GLY A 148 25.62 -19.05 10.32
C GLY A 148 24.80 -18.96 9.02
N PRO A 149 24.85 -20.02 8.17
CA PRO A 149 24.14 -20.00 6.89
C PRO A 149 22.62 -20.08 7.02
N ASP A 150 22.10 -20.59 8.14
CA ASP A 150 20.66 -20.66 8.42
C ASP A 150 20.29 -19.65 9.51
N TYR A 151 19.26 -18.83 9.28
CA TYR A 151 18.84 -17.78 10.21
C TYR A 151 17.33 -17.62 10.24
N GLN A 152 16.74 -17.63 11.43
CA GLN A 152 15.29 -17.49 11.63
C GLN A 152 14.94 -16.07 12.05
N LEU A 153 13.99 -15.48 11.34
CA LEU A 153 13.41 -14.19 11.66
C LEU A 153 11.94 -14.36 12.00
N ARG A 154 11.52 -13.83 13.13
CA ARG A 154 10.09 -13.61 13.43
C ARG A 154 9.61 -12.39 12.65
N THR A 155 8.43 -12.51 12.07
CA THR A 155 7.85 -11.48 11.20
C THR A 155 6.46 -11.10 11.70
N THR A 156 6.18 -9.81 11.79
CA THR A 156 4.89 -9.29 12.25
C THR A 156 4.48 -8.11 11.39
N TRP A 157 3.37 -8.26 10.66
CA TRP A 157 2.77 -7.14 9.94
C TRP A 157 2.08 -6.22 10.95
N LEU A 158 2.48 -4.95 10.94
CA LEU A 158 1.91 -3.93 11.80
C LEU A 158 0.54 -3.51 11.25
N PRO A 159 -0.45 -3.26 12.12
CA PRO A 159 -1.74 -2.73 11.69
C PRO A 159 -1.53 -1.37 11.03
N ARG A 160 -2.11 -1.20 9.84
CA ARG A 160 -2.10 0.09 9.13
C ARG A 160 -3.33 0.87 9.57
N LEU A 161 -3.13 2.16 9.88
CA LEU A 161 -4.24 3.07 10.09
C LEU A 161 -4.84 3.42 8.73
N GLU A 162 -6.15 3.22 8.57
CA GLU A 162 -6.86 3.67 7.39
C GLU A 162 -7.00 5.19 7.44
N THR A 163 -6.47 5.87 6.43
CA THR A 163 -6.72 7.30 6.23
C THR A 163 -7.97 7.47 5.36
N ALA A 164 -8.74 8.54 5.61
CA ALA A 164 -9.89 8.88 4.80
C ALA A 164 -9.48 9.00 3.32
N GLN A 165 -10.06 8.15 2.47
CA GLN A 165 -9.77 8.12 1.03
C GLN A 165 -10.41 9.31 0.29
N ALA A 166 -11.42 9.92 0.92
CA ALA A 166 -12.10 11.10 0.42
C ALA A 166 -12.67 11.96 1.57
N THR A 167 -12.78 13.26 1.33
CA THR A 167 -13.39 14.24 2.24
C THR A 167 -14.14 15.30 1.44
N VAL A 168 -15.21 15.84 2.02
CA VAL A 168 -15.88 17.03 1.48
C VAL A 168 -15.19 18.25 2.09
N THR A 169 -14.40 18.94 1.28
CA THR A 169 -13.70 20.15 1.73
C THR A 169 -14.66 21.32 1.94
N ARG A 170 -15.75 21.37 1.17
CA ARG A 170 -16.80 22.38 1.32
C ARG A 170 -18.13 21.82 0.84
N ALA A 171 -19.18 22.03 1.63
CA ALA A 171 -20.58 21.85 1.25
C ALA A 171 -21.29 23.20 1.37
N HIS A 172 -21.93 23.64 0.30
CA HIS A 172 -22.70 24.87 0.27
C HIS A 172 -24.14 24.57 -0.14
N TYR A 173 -25.09 25.14 0.59
CA TYR A 173 -26.51 24.97 0.34
C TYR A 173 -27.19 26.32 0.28
N ASP A 174 -28.02 26.53 -0.74
CA ASP A 174 -28.97 27.62 -0.84
C ASP A 174 -30.38 27.05 -0.91
N SER A 175 -31.19 27.34 0.10
CA SER A 175 -32.58 26.90 0.19
C SER A 175 -33.51 28.11 0.02
N ARG A 176 -34.50 28.00 -0.86
CA ARG A 176 -35.53 29.03 -1.07
C ARG A 176 -36.90 28.44 -0.81
N LEU A 177 -37.56 28.93 0.23
CA LEU A 177 -38.89 28.52 0.62
C LEU A 177 -39.90 29.60 0.20
N VAL A 178 -41.02 29.17 -0.39
CA VAL A 178 -42.16 30.05 -0.73
C VAL A 178 -43.37 29.77 0.16
N GLU A 179 -44.34 30.70 0.21
CA GLU A 179 -45.50 30.64 1.12
C GLU A 179 -46.29 29.32 1.05
N ASP A 180 -46.41 28.72 -0.13
CA ASP A 180 -47.22 27.52 -0.36
C ASP A 180 -46.52 26.20 0.05
N GLY A 181 -45.34 26.32 0.68
CA GLY A 181 -44.52 25.21 1.15
C GLY A 181 -43.57 24.63 0.11
N ALA A 182 -43.54 25.16 -1.13
CA ALA A 182 -42.55 24.70 -2.11
C ALA A 182 -41.13 25.15 -1.72
N LEU A 183 -40.19 24.20 -1.79
CA LEU A 183 -38.79 24.38 -1.42
C LEU A 183 -37.90 24.05 -2.61
N LEU A 184 -37.07 25.01 -3.02
CA LEU A 184 -35.99 24.78 -3.97
C LEU A 184 -34.67 24.75 -3.21
N VAL A 185 -33.87 23.70 -3.41
CA VAL A 185 -32.53 23.58 -2.82
C VAL A 185 -31.49 23.43 -3.90
N GLU A 186 -30.48 24.29 -3.87
CA GLU A 186 -29.24 24.17 -4.63
C GLU A 186 -28.10 23.80 -3.68
N ALA A 187 -27.43 22.69 -3.95
CA ALA A 187 -26.33 22.16 -3.16
C ALA A 187 -25.08 22.03 -4.03
N GLU A 188 -23.94 22.40 -3.47
CA GLU A 188 -22.63 22.27 -4.11
C GLU A 188 -21.62 21.64 -3.16
N TYR A 189 -20.92 20.62 -3.63
CA TYR A 189 -19.91 19.88 -2.90
C TYR A 189 -18.56 19.99 -3.61
N THR A 190 -17.51 20.31 -2.86
CA THR A 190 -16.12 20.17 -3.29
C THR A 190 -15.49 18.99 -2.56
N ILE A 191 -15.21 17.91 -3.29
CA ILE A 191 -14.80 16.62 -2.75
C ILE A 191 -13.35 16.34 -3.14
N ASN A 192 -12.46 16.17 -2.16
CA ASN A 192 -11.11 15.67 -2.41
C ASN A 192 -11.10 14.14 -2.29
N HIS A 193 -10.49 13.45 -3.25
CA HIS A 193 -10.38 11.98 -3.25
C HIS A 193 -9.13 11.47 -3.98
N GLN A 194 -8.48 10.44 -3.44
CA GLN A 194 -7.19 9.92 -3.93
C GLN A 194 -7.30 8.89 -5.06
N ALA A 195 -8.48 8.31 -5.24
CA ALA A 195 -8.79 7.29 -6.25
C ALA A 195 -10.21 7.51 -6.79
N PRO A 196 -10.62 6.85 -7.89
CA PRO A 196 -12.01 6.86 -8.32
C PRO A 196 -12.97 6.52 -7.17
N LEU A 197 -14.00 7.34 -6.98
CA LEU A 197 -14.89 7.25 -5.83
C LEU A 197 -16.33 7.03 -6.27
N THR A 198 -16.98 6.04 -5.67
CA THR A 198 -18.44 5.90 -5.73
C THR A 198 -19.02 6.60 -4.52
N TRP A 199 -19.48 7.83 -4.71
CA TRP A 199 -19.94 8.69 -3.63
C TRP A 199 -21.46 8.59 -3.46
N ARG A 200 -21.91 8.34 -2.23
CA ARG A 200 -23.33 8.24 -1.90
C ARG A 200 -23.79 9.46 -1.13
N LEU A 201 -24.98 9.91 -1.49
CA LEU A 201 -25.69 11.02 -0.87
C LEU A 201 -27.10 10.55 -0.52
N GLU A 202 -27.46 10.67 0.76
CA GLU A 202 -28.83 10.52 1.24
C GLU A 202 -29.51 11.88 1.09
N LEU A 203 -30.63 11.91 0.39
CA LEU A 203 -31.44 13.09 0.15
C LEU A 203 -32.56 13.13 1.20
N PRO A 204 -33.01 14.33 1.61
CA PRO A 204 -34.26 14.46 2.36
C PRO A 204 -35.45 14.02 1.49
N GLU A 205 -36.64 14.02 2.08
CA GLU A 205 -37.86 13.88 1.28
C GLU A 205 -37.94 15.01 0.24
N MET A 206 -38.08 14.62 -1.03
CA MET A 206 -38.09 15.54 -2.17
C MET A 206 -39.05 15.02 -3.24
N GLU A 207 -39.56 15.93 -4.07
CA GLU A 207 -40.45 15.59 -5.18
C GLU A 207 -39.65 15.17 -6.41
N GLU A 208 -38.64 15.97 -6.78
CA GLU A 208 -37.82 15.71 -7.97
C GLU A 208 -36.41 16.33 -7.91
N ILE A 209 -35.47 15.69 -8.60
CA ILE A 209 -34.15 16.27 -8.91
C ILE A 209 -34.26 17.03 -10.23
N LEU A 210 -33.93 18.31 -10.21
CA LEU A 210 -34.00 19.21 -11.35
C LEU A 210 -32.69 19.24 -12.14
N ARG A 211 -31.55 19.22 -11.45
CA ARG A 211 -30.23 19.32 -12.08
C ARG A 211 -29.18 18.57 -11.25
N CYS A 212 -28.32 17.83 -11.93
CA CYS A 212 -27.15 17.20 -11.37
C CYS A 212 -25.95 17.46 -12.29
N GLU A 213 -24.84 17.90 -11.73
CA GLU A 213 -23.60 18.11 -12.46
C GLU A 213 -22.41 17.56 -11.69
N VAL A 214 -21.44 17.01 -12.42
CA VAL A 214 -20.12 16.66 -11.91
C VAL A 214 -19.09 17.40 -12.75
N ASN A 215 -18.25 18.21 -12.10
CA ASN A 215 -17.24 19.06 -12.74
C ASN A 215 -17.83 19.93 -13.85
N GLY A 216 -19.01 20.50 -13.63
CA GLY A 216 -19.73 21.35 -14.59
C GLY A 216 -20.35 20.63 -15.78
N HIS A 217 -20.34 19.29 -15.79
CA HIS A 217 -20.98 18.48 -16.84
C HIS A 217 -22.23 17.82 -16.28
N SER A 218 -23.31 17.80 -17.06
CA SER A 218 -24.56 17.12 -16.68
C SER A 218 -24.28 15.67 -16.31
N ALA A 219 -24.76 15.25 -15.14
CA ALA A 219 -24.59 13.92 -14.60
C ALA A 219 -25.96 13.29 -14.32
N GLN A 220 -26.04 11.96 -14.48
CA GLN A 220 -27.22 11.17 -14.11
C GLN A 220 -26.82 10.25 -12.95
N PRO A 221 -27.05 10.65 -11.68
CA PRO A 221 -26.70 9.81 -10.56
C PRO A 221 -27.58 8.54 -10.53
N VAL A 222 -27.03 7.46 -9.99
CA VAL A 222 -27.74 6.18 -9.89
C VAL A 222 -28.59 6.18 -8.62
N LYS A 223 -29.90 5.92 -8.75
CA LYS A 223 -30.78 5.70 -7.61
C LYS A 223 -30.47 4.33 -6.97
N ARG A 224 -30.14 4.32 -5.67
CA ARG A 224 -29.78 3.10 -4.90
C ARG A 224 -30.80 2.72 -3.81
N GLY A 225 -31.77 3.59 -3.57
CA GLY A 225 -32.88 3.42 -2.63
C GLY A 225 -33.88 4.55 -2.84
N ASP A 226 -34.87 4.69 -1.95
CA ASP A 226 -35.90 5.73 -2.11
C ASP A 226 -35.33 7.14 -2.02
N GLN A 227 -34.36 7.35 -1.11
CA GLN A 227 -33.72 8.64 -0.83
C GLN A 227 -32.20 8.61 -1.02
N THR A 228 -31.62 7.55 -1.60
CA THR A 228 -30.16 7.47 -1.79
C THR A 228 -29.80 7.53 -3.26
N ILE A 229 -28.95 8.50 -3.61
CA ILE A 229 -28.34 8.61 -4.93
C ILE A 229 -26.83 8.40 -4.86
N GLU A 230 -26.26 7.95 -5.98
CA GLU A 230 -24.86 7.59 -6.09
C GLU A 230 -24.22 8.25 -7.31
N PHE A 231 -23.09 8.93 -7.10
CA PHE A 231 -22.26 9.56 -8.13
C PHE A 231 -21.00 8.74 -8.35
N SER A 232 -20.62 8.55 -9.62
CA SER A 232 -19.32 7.99 -10.00
C SER A 232 -18.33 9.12 -10.29
N LEU A 233 -17.44 9.40 -9.34
CA LEU A 233 -16.41 10.42 -9.44
C LEU A 233 -15.14 9.78 -10.00
N HIS A 234 -14.94 9.92 -11.29
CA HIS A 234 -13.76 9.39 -11.98
C HIS A 234 -12.56 10.31 -11.69
N ASN A 235 -11.43 9.71 -11.30
CA ASN A 235 -10.21 10.49 -11.16
C ASN A 235 -8.96 9.69 -11.59
N PRO A 236 -8.39 10.02 -12.75
CA PRO A 236 -7.00 9.69 -13.08
C PRO A 236 -6.01 10.84 -12.81
N ASP A 237 -6.43 12.11 -12.90
CA ASP A 237 -5.50 13.27 -13.00
C ASP A 237 -5.87 14.53 -12.16
N GLN A 238 -7.02 14.57 -11.47
CA GLN A 238 -7.47 15.73 -10.67
C GLN A 238 -8.01 15.29 -9.28
N PRO A 239 -7.32 15.60 -8.17
CA PRO A 239 -7.66 15.11 -6.83
C PRO A 239 -8.97 15.67 -6.25
N THR A 240 -9.69 16.50 -6.99
CA THR A 240 -10.89 17.21 -6.55
C THR A 240 -12.02 17.08 -7.56
N SER A 241 -13.21 16.74 -7.09
CA SER A 241 -14.46 16.76 -7.85
C SER A 241 -15.42 17.80 -7.29
N ARG A 242 -16.09 18.55 -8.17
CA ARG A 242 -17.19 19.46 -7.83
C ARG A 242 -18.51 18.81 -8.22
N VAL A 243 -19.43 18.65 -7.28
CA VAL A 243 -20.77 18.11 -7.55
C VAL A 243 -21.81 19.16 -7.24
N THR A 244 -22.68 19.45 -8.19
CA THR A 244 -23.82 20.36 -8.01
C THR A 244 -25.11 19.57 -8.13
N LEU A 245 -26.04 19.81 -7.20
CA LEU A 245 -27.35 19.17 -7.12
C LEU A 245 -28.41 20.24 -6.91
N CYS A 246 -29.47 20.22 -7.70
CA CYS A 246 -30.66 21.05 -7.50
C CYS A 246 -31.89 20.15 -7.45
N TYR A 247 -32.70 20.30 -6.41
CA TYR A 247 -33.93 19.51 -6.23
C TYR A 247 -35.06 20.37 -5.66
N ALA A 248 -36.28 19.94 -5.96
CA ALA A 248 -37.51 20.49 -5.41
C ALA A 248 -38.07 19.55 -4.33
N ALA A 249 -38.55 20.14 -3.24
CA ALA A 249 -39.24 19.45 -2.17
C ALA A 249 -40.48 20.25 -1.77
N ARG A 250 -41.36 19.61 -0.99
CA ARG A 250 -42.57 20.24 -0.49
C ARG A 250 -42.70 20.05 1.01
N LEU A 251 -42.91 21.16 1.69
CA LEU A 251 -43.21 21.24 3.12
C LEU A 251 -44.67 21.61 3.30
N GLU A 252 -45.12 21.61 4.56
CA GLU A 252 -46.39 22.25 4.90
C GLU A 252 -46.34 23.75 4.60
N ALA A 253 -47.48 24.31 4.18
CA ALA A 253 -47.58 25.74 3.89
C ALA A 253 -47.30 26.55 5.16
N LEU A 254 -46.61 27.68 5.01
CA LEU A 254 -46.26 28.53 6.13
C LEU A 254 -47.52 29.24 6.66
N ASP A 255 -47.74 29.17 7.97
CA ASP A 255 -48.75 30.00 8.64
C ASP A 255 -48.21 31.42 8.80
N ARG A 256 -49.00 32.40 8.35
CA ARG A 256 -48.64 33.83 8.29
C ARG A 256 -48.40 34.48 9.65
N VAL A 257 -48.82 33.85 10.74
CA VAL A 257 -48.73 34.43 12.08
C VAL A 257 -47.62 33.78 12.91
N GLU A 258 -47.58 32.44 12.91
CA GLU A 258 -46.59 31.67 13.65
C GLU A 258 -46.44 30.30 13.00
N GLY A 259 -45.21 29.89 12.68
CA GLY A 259 -44.95 28.61 12.04
C GLY A 259 -43.60 28.05 12.42
N ARG A 260 -43.51 26.72 12.36
CA ARG A 260 -42.25 25.97 12.45
C ARG A 260 -42.09 25.20 11.15
N CYS A 261 -40.92 25.31 10.53
CA CYS A 261 -40.52 24.44 9.43
C CYS A 261 -39.29 23.64 9.85
N ASP A 262 -39.36 22.32 9.65
CA ASP A 262 -38.20 21.46 9.80
C ASP A 262 -37.57 21.28 8.42
N LEU A 263 -36.28 21.62 8.32
CA LEU A 263 -35.52 21.59 7.08
C LEU A 263 -34.38 20.59 7.24
N GLU A 264 -34.22 19.71 6.26
CA GLU A 264 -33.15 18.70 6.26
C GLU A 264 -32.23 18.89 5.06
N LEU A 265 -30.93 18.84 5.32
CA LEU A 265 -29.90 18.85 4.28
C LEU A 265 -29.55 17.41 3.89
N PRO A 266 -29.15 17.17 2.63
CA PRO A 266 -28.61 15.88 2.23
C PRO A 266 -27.43 15.43 3.09
N ARG A 267 -27.40 14.14 3.46
CA ARG A 267 -26.36 13.54 4.29
C ARG A 267 -25.37 12.74 3.47
N THR A 268 -24.11 12.76 3.90
CA THR A 268 -23.06 11.94 3.30
C THR A 268 -22.20 11.26 4.35
N GLY A 269 -21.66 10.09 4.01
CA GLY A 269 -20.70 9.37 4.86
C GLY A 269 -19.28 9.95 4.81
N LEU A 270 -19.02 10.96 3.97
CA LEU A 270 -17.74 11.66 3.94
C LEU A 270 -17.68 12.72 5.04
N PHE A 271 -16.51 12.89 5.64
CA PHE A 271 -16.27 13.99 6.58
C PHE A 271 -16.31 15.34 5.85
N ILE A 272 -17.05 16.31 6.40
CA ILE A 272 -17.23 17.67 5.86
C ILE A 272 -16.38 18.65 6.67
N HIS A 273 -15.48 19.38 6.01
CA HIS A 273 -14.62 20.37 6.66
C HIS A 273 -15.36 21.69 6.91
N GLU A 274 -16.14 22.13 5.93
CA GLU A 274 -16.88 23.39 5.97
C GLU A 274 -18.28 23.17 5.41
N LEU A 275 -19.29 23.60 6.16
CA LEU A 275 -20.68 23.62 5.73
C LEU A 275 -21.20 25.05 5.84
N THR A 276 -21.75 25.57 4.74
CA THR A 276 -22.45 26.86 4.72
C THR A 276 -23.85 26.65 4.18
N TRP A 277 -24.85 27.14 4.90
CA TRP A 277 -26.25 27.07 4.48
C TRP A 277 -26.90 28.45 4.51
N SER A 278 -27.40 28.89 3.36
CA SER A 278 -28.23 30.08 3.23
C SER A 278 -29.69 29.67 3.09
N LEU A 279 -30.55 30.25 3.92
CA LEU A 279 -32.00 30.07 3.83
C LEU A 279 -32.65 31.41 3.46
N LEU A 280 -33.39 31.41 2.35
CA LEU A 280 -34.23 32.53 1.95
C LEU A 280 -35.69 32.16 2.22
N LEU A 281 -36.33 32.97 3.07
CA LEU A 281 -37.76 32.93 3.36
C LEU A 281 -38.50 33.98 2.52
N PRO A 282 -39.83 33.88 2.37
CA PRO A 282 -40.62 34.92 1.74
C PRO A 282 -40.55 36.23 2.53
N ASP A 283 -40.65 37.38 1.85
CA ASP A 283 -40.47 38.72 2.44
C ASP A 283 -41.39 39.01 3.64
N GLU A 284 -42.54 38.33 3.72
CA GLU A 284 -43.52 38.48 4.81
C GLU A 284 -43.09 37.82 6.13
N TYR A 285 -42.02 37.02 6.10
CA TYR A 285 -41.55 36.22 7.23
C TYR A 285 -40.19 36.72 7.74
N VAL A 286 -40.05 36.72 9.07
CA VAL A 286 -38.78 37.03 9.73
C VAL A 286 -38.41 35.87 10.63
N THR A 287 -37.17 35.40 10.52
CA THR A 287 -36.64 34.36 11.40
C THR A 287 -36.51 34.89 12.82
N THR A 288 -37.24 34.31 13.76
CA THR A 288 -37.22 34.71 15.18
C THR A 288 -36.28 33.83 16.03
N ALA A 289 -36.04 32.59 15.60
CA ALA A 289 -35.09 31.66 16.21
C ALA A 289 -34.58 30.64 15.16
N VAL A 290 -33.37 30.13 15.38
CA VAL A 290 -32.79 29.00 14.62
C VAL A 290 -32.25 28.00 15.64
N GLU A 291 -32.71 26.75 15.55
CA GLU A 291 -32.23 25.63 16.34
C GLU A 291 -31.64 24.59 15.37
N GLY A 292 -30.40 24.16 15.59
CA GLY A 292 -29.66 23.26 14.69
C GLY A 292 -28.61 22.45 15.41
#